data_AF-A0A927UWU7-F1
#
_entry.id   AF-A0A927UWU7-F1
#
_cell.length_a   1.000
_cell.length_b   1.000
_cell.length_c   1.000
_cell.angle_alpha   90.00
_cell.angle_beta   90.00
_cell.angle_gamma   90.00
#
_symmetry.space_group_name_H-M   'P 1'
#
loop_
_entity.id
_entity.type
_entity.pdbx_description
1 polymer ?
#
loop_
_entity_poly.entity_id
_entity_poly.type
_entity_poly.pdbx_seq_one_letter_code
_entity_poly.pdbx_strand_id
1 'polypeptide(L)'
;MVNNSHLLWAPEIIKESNGIACGDTLSINAYRDGTKLYFSFSGDACKLAEKMANYLMDSLSGKEESEIMTCVNRLKLGLYTEEEQWINVSAIKRKTCVDSPLGLLYEILCESNTYEMDTREQSVLACDACVNTKPINWRPERIDRKISGLQAIARELKTMDDSVESDLQRLGLCVLSEHQQAHFSDRLGKVSDKDFKLIKKLRLAVLLFNNANQYNLTLDKRIEELAIKQIVSLNVANEEIGIVNKYINESNLRIDAVKGGKTNCYYPEGCYRTHMDFDYLAAEFDDAFKFISYLINERHFKLVIGGSVPFSLKVLLNSDKEEVLTGHIHLEKILQNKYQVVIDVNMGGFPLGRTGIIQCNKVGKIELEDLICITVSHLFKHEHAFMKDINDLFYLLRSVELNQNLLCEKLERYELLNLFKVAYCFLKKELHLSIEINIKNTVEFSRKRIDSWPMSRKSHFYIKARDMFELNKKQFGERVGLKETISQICGEQGEILTKKYHDLNHAMNERVYLYPLVVFKKYIDNLMGEELINIDSSMFRSEHILILPIGLFLIQNSTYTEIGRDKLNIEIETIMNTLGINTSSCNFDYVMEARKDTWLY
;
A
#
# COMPACT_ATOMS: atom_id res chain seq x y z
N MET A 1 5.20 -35.74 -15.32
CA MET A 1 6.31 -35.22 -14.50
C MET A 1 6.46 -33.75 -14.88
N VAL A 2 6.21 -32.83 -13.96
CA VAL A 2 6.43 -31.39 -14.21
C VAL A 2 7.93 -31.17 -14.15
N ASN A 3 8.51 -30.62 -15.22
CA ASN A 3 9.94 -30.37 -15.31
C ASN A 3 10.28 -29.23 -14.34
N ASN A 4 10.89 -29.56 -13.18
CA ASN A 4 11.26 -28.58 -12.14
C ASN A 4 12.39 -27.61 -12.57
N SER A 5 12.93 -27.73 -13.79
CA SER A 5 14.12 -27.02 -14.28
C SER A 5 13.92 -25.53 -14.59
N HIS A 6 12.69 -25.01 -14.57
CA HIS A 6 12.39 -23.64 -14.99
C HIS A 6 11.61 -22.80 -13.95
N LEU A 7 11.51 -23.29 -12.70
CA LEU A 7 10.91 -22.49 -11.64
C LEU A 7 11.80 -21.31 -11.27
N LEU A 8 11.18 -20.13 -11.20
CA LEU A 8 11.85 -18.89 -10.80
C LEU A 8 11.37 -18.44 -9.44
N TRP A 9 12.25 -18.60 -8.44
CA TRP A 9 12.08 -17.95 -7.16
C TRP A 9 12.50 -16.47 -7.27
N ALA A 10 11.75 -15.60 -6.59
CA ALA A 10 12.03 -14.17 -6.51
C ALA A 10 12.20 -13.47 -7.88
N PRO A 11 11.16 -13.42 -8.74
CA PRO A 11 11.26 -12.75 -10.04
C PRO A 11 11.37 -11.22 -9.89
N GLU A 12 12.29 -10.59 -10.61
CA GLU A 12 12.54 -9.14 -10.53
C GLU A 12 11.77 -8.32 -11.57
N ILE A 13 11.44 -8.97 -12.67
CA ILE A 13 10.76 -8.38 -13.82
C ILE A 13 9.49 -9.19 -14.01
N ILE A 14 8.35 -8.51 -13.98
CA ILE A 14 7.05 -9.13 -14.12
C ILE A 14 6.26 -8.31 -15.13
N LYS A 15 5.84 -8.95 -16.22
CA LYS A 15 5.00 -8.33 -17.25
C LYS A 15 3.80 -9.19 -17.50
N GLU A 16 2.64 -8.57 -17.66
CA GLU A 16 1.38 -9.25 -17.94
C GLU A 16 0.81 -8.78 -19.28
N SER A 17 0.28 -9.71 -20.05
CA SER A 17 -0.40 -9.37 -21.30
C SER A 17 -1.71 -8.66 -20.98
N ASN A 18 -1.95 -7.51 -21.60
CA ASN A 18 -3.30 -6.96 -21.67
C ASN A 18 -4.16 -7.95 -22.44
N GLY A 19 -5.15 -8.56 -21.78
CA GLY A 19 -5.86 -9.74 -22.29
C GLY A 19 -6.20 -9.64 -23.78
N ILE A 20 -5.84 -10.68 -24.54
CA ILE A 20 -6.17 -10.78 -25.96
C ILE A 20 -7.70 -10.79 -26.09
N ALA A 21 -8.27 -10.49 -27.27
CA ALA A 21 -9.71 -10.52 -27.53
C ALA A 21 -10.46 -11.80 -27.08
N CYS A 22 -9.75 -12.89 -26.73
CA CYS A 22 -10.31 -14.12 -26.17
C CYS A 22 -10.32 -14.22 -24.63
N GLY A 23 -9.74 -13.25 -23.91
CA GLY A 23 -9.65 -13.24 -22.44
C GLY A 23 -8.40 -13.91 -21.86
N ASP A 24 -7.49 -14.42 -22.70
CA ASP A 24 -6.22 -15.04 -22.25
C ASP A 24 -5.38 -14.05 -21.43
N THR A 25 -4.87 -14.50 -20.28
CA THR A 25 -3.91 -13.77 -19.45
C THR A 25 -2.62 -14.58 -19.36
N LEU A 26 -1.51 -13.97 -19.80
CA LEU A 26 -0.19 -14.55 -19.68
C LEU A 26 0.73 -13.55 -18.99
N SER A 27 1.50 -14.04 -18.03
CA SER A 27 2.48 -13.27 -17.29
C SER A 27 3.85 -13.90 -17.51
N ILE A 28 4.87 -13.06 -17.72
CA ILE A 28 6.27 -13.47 -17.76
C ILE A 28 6.95 -12.97 -16.49
N ASN A 29 7.61 -13.89 -15.81
CA ASN A 29 8.44 -13.65 -14.65
C ASN A 29 9.89 -13.81 -15.09
N ALA A 30 10.76 -12.85 -14.78
CA ALA A 30 12.15 -12.91 -15.21
C ALA A 30 13.13 -12.26 -14.22
N TYR A 31 14.40 -12.60 -14.36
CA TYR A 31 15.52 -11.91 -13.70
C TYR A 31 16.77 -11.95 -14.58
N ARG A 32 17.69 -11.02 -14.32
CA ARG A 32 18.97 -10.92 -15.02
C ARG A 32 20.10 -11.38 -14.11
N ASP A 33 21.02 -12.18 -14.65
CA ASP A 33 22.29 -12.49 -13.98
C ASP A 33 23.46 -12.27 -14.96
N GLY A 34 24.15 -11.15 -14.78
CA GLY A 34 25.14 -10.67 -15.73
C GLY A 34 24.49 -10.34 -17.07
N THR A 35 24.88 -11.06 -18.11
CA THR A 35 24.38 -10.90 -19.49
C THR A 35 23.30 -11.92 -19.86
N LYS A 36 22.93 -12.81 -18.93
CA LYS A 36 21.93 -13.85 -19.12
C LYS A 36 20.57 -13.41 -18.59
N LEU A 37 19.51 -13.84 -19.27
CA LEU A 37 18.13 -13.64 -18.87
C LEU A 37 17.47 -15.00 -18.58
N TYR A 38 16.96 -15.14 -17.36
CA TYR A 38 16.17 -16.28 -16.95
C TYR A 38 14.72 -15.84 -16.84
N PHE A 39 13.81 -16.60 -17.46
CA PHE A 39 12.39 -16.29 -17.44
C PHE A 39 11.52 -17.55 -17.44
N SER A 40 10.30 -17.40 -16.94
CA SER A 40 9.22 -18.40 -16.96
C SER A 40 7.88 -17.71 -17.23
N PHE A 41 6.92 -18.48 -17.73
CA PHE A 41 5.57 -17.98 -18.01
C PHE A 41 4.55 -18.62 -17.07
N SER A 42 3.53 -17.86 -16.69
CA SER A 42 2.36 -18.31 -15.91
C SER A 42 1.09 -17.62 -16.40
N GLY A 43 -0.09 -18.14 -16.04
CA GLY A 43 -1.39 -17.54 -16.36
C GLY A 43 -2.35 -18.50 -17.06
N ASP A 44 -3.57 -18.01 -17.32
CA ASP A 44 -4.64 -18.75 -17.99
C ASP A 44 -4.70 -18.34 -19.46
N ALA A 45 -4.01 -19.11 -20.30
CA ALA A 45 -3.94 -18.85 -21.73
C ALA A 45 -4.42 -20.06 -22.55
N CYS A 46 -4.78 -19.84 -23.82
CA CYS A 46 -5.13 -20.95 -24.67
C CYS A 46 -3.92 -21.86 -24.93
N LYS A 47 -4.18 -23.16 -25.19
CA LYS A 47 -3.13 -24.18 -25.44
C LYS A 47 -2.05 -23.79 -26.46
N LEU A 48 -2.38 -22.91 -27.41
CA LEU A 48 -1.41 -22.43 -28.39
C LEU A 48 -0.43 -21.41 -27.80
N ALA A 49 -0.95 -20.47 -27.00
CA ALA A 49 -0.11 -19.51 -26.27
C ALA A 49 0.75 -20.23 -25.23
N GLU A 50 0.19 -21.19 -24.49
CA GLU A 50 0.95 -22.05 -23.57
C GLU A 50 2.07 -22.83 -24.29
N LYS A 51 1.76 -23.43 -25.44
CA LYS A 51 2.76 -24.16 -26.24
C LYS A 51 3.91 -23.25 -26.68
N MET A 52 3.60 -22.02 -27.08
CA MET A 52 4.60 -21.05 -27.48
C MET A 52 5.42 -20.53 -26.29
N ALA A 53 4.78 -20.28 -25.15
CA ALA A 53 5.45 -19.92 -23.91
C ALA A 53 6.44 -21.01 -23.45
N ASN A 54 6.02 -22.27 -23.45
CA ASN A 54 6.88 -23.42 -23.12
C ASN A 54 8.06 -23.54 -24.10
N TYR A 55 7.82 -23.37 -25.41
CA TYR A 55 8.88 -23.38 -26.40
C TYR A 55 9.95 -22.31 -26.12
N LEU A 56 9.54 -21.07 -25.82
CA LEU A 56 10.46 -19.98 -25.51
C LEU A 56 11.24 -20.27 -24.21
N MET A 57 10.56 -20.76 -23.18
CA MET A 57 11.18 -21.09 -21.90
C MET A 57 12.25 -22.18 -22.06
N ASP A 58 11.91 -23.30 -22.70
CA ASP A 58 12.80 -24.45 -22.86
C ASP A 58 14.00 -24.11 -23.76
N SER A 59 13.79 -23.27 -24.78
CA SER A 59 14.80 -23.01 -25.82
C SER A 59 15.70 -21.81 -25.53
N LEU A 60 15.24 -20.84 -24.73
CA LEU A 60 15.89 -19.53 -24.59
C LEU A 60 16.16 -19.09 -23.15
N SER A 61 15.45 -19.61 -22.14
CA SER A 61 15.67 -19.20 -20.75
C SER A 61 17.07 -19.59 -20.26
N GLY A 62 17.78 -18.65 -19.61
CA GLY A 62 19.15 -18.83 -19.11
C GLY A 62 20.26 -18.59 -20.14
N LYS A 63 19.90 -18.16 -21.36
CA LYS A 63 20.85 -17.76 -22.40
C LYS A 63 21.22 -16.29 -22.31
N GLU A 64 22.24 -15.91 -23.09
CA GLU A 64 22.67 -14.53 -23.26
C GLU A 64 21.56 -13.67 -23.89
N GLU A 65 21.29 -12.48 -23.36
CA GLU A 65 20.22 -11.60 -23.85
C GLU A 65 20.33 -11.27 -25.33
N SER A 66 21.56 -11.12 -25.83
CA SER A 66 21.83 -10.87 -27.26
C SER A 66 21.39 -12.04 -28.16
N GLU A 67 21.57 -13.28 -27.70
CA GLU A 67 21.11 -14.49 -28.39
C GLU A 67 19.58 -14.57 -28.37
N ILE A 68 18.97 -14.32 -27.20
CA ILE A 68 17.51 -14.31 -27.04
C ILE A 68 16.89 -13.25 -27.96
N MET A 69 17.40 -12.02 -27.95
CA MET A 69 16.94 -10.93 -28.82
C MET A 69 17.02 -11.30 -30.31
N THR A 70 18.11 -11.94 -30.73
CA THR A 70 18.27 -12.39 -32.13
C THR A 70 17.19 -13.42 -32.50
N CYS A 71 16.95 -14.40 -31.62
CA CYS A 71 15.93 -15.42 -31.83
C CYS A 71 14.51 -14.84 -31.83
N VAL A 72 14.18 -13.96 -30.88
CA VAL A 72 12.86 -13.31 -30.79
C VAL A 72 12.59 -12.47 -32.03
N ASN A 73 13.56 -11.69 -32.51
CA ASN A 73 13.41 -10.90 -33.74
C ASN A 73 13.17 -11.80 -34.97
N ARG A 74 13.92 -12.90 -35.08
CA ARG A 74 13.73 -13.90 -36.15
C ARG A 74 12.30 -14.48 -36.12
N LEU A 75 11.81 -14.87 -34.95
CA LEU A 75 10.45 -15.42 -34.77
C LEU A 75 9.37 -14.38 -35.11
N LYS A 76 9.56 -13.12 -34.72
CA LYS A 76 8.65 -12.00 -35.06
C LYS A 76 8.61 -11.70 -36.57
N LEU A 77 9.72 -11.92 -37.28
CA LEU A 77 9.81 -11.80 -38.74
C LEU A 77 9.24 -13.02 -39.49
N GLY A 78 8.75 -14.04 -38.78
CA GLY A 78 8.17 -15.24 -39.40
C GLY A 78 9.21 -16.20 -40.00
N LEU A 79 10.48 -16.09 -39.59
CA LEU A 79 11.57 -16.91 -40.11
C LEU A 79 11.75 -18.15 -39.22
N TYR A 80 11.05 -19.24 -39.52
CA TYR A 80 11.03 -20.45 -38.69
C TYR A 80 11.99 -21.54 -39.18
N THR A 81 12.64 -22.25 -38.24
CA THR A 81 13.41 -23.48 -38.54
C THR A 81 12.47 -24.63 -38.90
N GLU A 82 13.02 -25.77 -39.32
CA GLU A 82 12.21 -26.97 -39.59
C GLU A 82 11.41 -27.44 -38.36
N GLU A 83 12.04 -27.41 -37.18
CA GLU A 83 11.41 -27.79 -35.90
C GLU A 83 10.33 -26.79 -35.45
N GLU A 84 10.32 -25.58 -35.98
CA GLU A 84 9.38 -24.50 -35.64
C GLU A 84 8.23 -24.35 -36.65
N GLN A 85 8.14 -25.20 -37.67
CA GLN A 85 7.08 -25.09 -38.70
C GLN A 85 5.66 -25.18 -38.12
N TRP A 86 5.49 -25.80 -36.95
CA TRP A 86 4.22 -25.81 -36.22
C TRP A 86 3.74 -24.39 -35.85
N ILE A 87 4.67 -23.44 -35.65
CA ILE A 87 4.38 -22.02 -35.36
C ILE A 87 3.75 -21.39 -36.60
N ASN A 88 4.37 -21.58 -37.77
CA ASN A 88 3.89 -21.07 -39.05
C ASN A 88 2.45 -21.52 -39.35
N VAL A 89 2.20 -22.82 -39.20
CA VAL A 89 0.86 -23.41 -39.43
C VAL A 89 -0.18 -22.84 -38.46
N SER A 90 0.19 -22.65 -37.19
CA SER A 90 -0.72 -22.16 -36.14
C SER A 90 -1.00 -20.65 -36.26
N ALA A 91 0.00 -19.87 -36.69
CA ALA A 91 -0.10 -18.43 -36.84
C ALA A 91 -1.11 -18.01 -37.92
N ILE A 92 -1.38 -18.85 -38.94
CA ILE A 92 -2.35 -18.56 -40.02
C ILE A 92 -3.74 -18.19 -39.47
N LYS A 93 -4.17 -18.83 -38.38
CA LYS A 93 -5.51 -18.61 -37.79
C LYS A 93 -5.49 -17.93 -36.42
N ARG A 94 -4.41 -18.07 -35.66
CA ARG A 94 -4.30 -17.60 -34.27
C ARG A 94 -2.97 -16.89 -34.00
N LYS A 95 -2.58 -16.00 -34.91
CA LYS A 95 -1.35 -15.20 -34.81
C LYS A 95 -1.21 -14.48 -33.47
N THR A 96 -2.28 -13.87 -32.96
CA THR A 96 -2.27 -13.15 -31.67
C THR A 96 -1.89 -14.04 -30.49
N CYS A 97 -2.34 -15.30 -30.46
CA CYS A 97 -1.99 -16.26 -29.41
C CYS A 97 -0.50 -16.68 -29.47
N VAL A 98 0.09 -16.70 -30.66
CA VAL A 98 1.54 -16.97 -30.86
C VAL A 98 2.37 -15.73 -30.52
N ASP A 99 1.91 -14.56 -30.95
CA ASP A 99 2.63 -13.30 -30.80
C ASP A 99 2.60 -12.79 -29.35
N SER A 100 1.62 -13.20 -28.52
CA SER A 100 1.50 -12.72 -27.13
C SER A 100 2.68 -13.11 -26.23
N PRO A 101 3.08 -14.40 -26.10
CA PRO A 101 4.29 -14.77 -25.37
C PRO A 101 5.56 -14.12 -25.93
N LEU A 102 5.66 -13.99 -27.26
CA LEU A 102 6.78 -13.33 -27.93
C LEU A 102 6.84 -11.84 -27.61
N GLY A 103 5.69 -11.17 -27.58
CA GLY A 103 5.54 -9.75 -27.28
C GLY A 103 6.04 -9.44 -25.86
N LEU A 104 5.59 -10.23 -24.88
CA LEU A 104 6.03 -10.10 -23.50
C LEU A 104 7.54 -10.25 -23.34
N LEU A 105 8.14 -11.29 -23.93
CA LEU A 105 9.58 -11.48 -23.86
C LEU A 105 10.34 -10.35 -24.58
N TYR A 106 9.82 -9.89 -25.72
CA TYR A 106 10.40 -8.77 -26.46
C TYR A 106 10.37 -7.47 -25.65
N GLU A 107 9.28 -7.19 -24.94
CA GLU A 107 9.16 -6.02 -24.07
C GLU A 107 10.25 -6.02 -22.99
N ILE A 108 10.47 -7.15 -22.31
CA ILE A 108 11.56 -7.29 -21.32
C ILE A 108 12.92 -6.99 -21.94
N LEU A 109 13.19 -7.52 -23.13
CA LEU A 109 14.47 -7.32 -23.83
C LEU A 109 14.68 -5.89 -24.32
N CYS A 110 13.61 -5.13 -24.52
CA CYS A 110 13.67 -3.72 -24.93
C CYS A 110 13.79 -2.76 -23.74
N GLU A 111 13.50 -3.20 -22.52
CA GLU A 111 13.70 -2.38 -21.32
C GLU A 111 15.19 -2.21 -21.03
N SER A 112 15.63 -0.94 -20.96
CA SER A 112 16.98 -0.60 -20.53
C SER A 112 17.19 -1.00 -19.06
N ASN A 113 18.36 -1.58 -18.75
CA ASN A 113 18.81 -1.95 -17.38
C ASN A 113 18.82 -0.79 -16.36
N THR A 114 18.53 0.43 -16.79
CA THR A 114 18.23 1.52 -15.87
C THR A 114 16.87 1.25 -15.26
N TYR A 115 16.87 0.51 -14.15
CA TYR A 115 15.91 0.79 -13.08
C TYR A 115 16.06 2.29 -12.79
N GLU A 116 15.21 3.11 -13.40
CA GLU A 116 14.83 4.35 -12.77
C GLU A 116 14.20 3.89 -11.46
N MET A 117 15.00 3.87 -10.39
CA MET A 117 14.44 4.16 -9.09
C MET A 117 13.65 5.42 -9.36
N ASP A 118 12.33 5.29 -9.49
CA ASP A 118 11.43 6.42 -9.64
C ASP A 118 11.64 7.18 -8.33
N THR A 119 12.64 8.06 -8.35
CA THR A 119 12.88 9.07 -7.35
C THR A 119 11.75 10.04 -7.57
N ARG A 120 10.51 9.60 -7.27
CA ARG A 120 9.57 10.49 -6.63
C ARG A 120 10.40 11.11 -5.54
N GLU A 121 10.76 12.38 -5.76
CA GLU A 121 11.49 13.19 -4.81
C GLU A 121 10.80 12.95 -3.49
N GLN A 122 11.41 12.13 -2.63
CA GLN A 122 10.84 11.86 -1.33
C GLN A 122 10.93 13.21 -0.65
N SER A 123 9.79 13.90 -0.51
CA SER A 123 9.74 15.06 0.35
C SER A 123 10.34 14.62 1.67
N VAL A 124 11.15 15.49 2.27
CA VAL A 124 11.78 15.22 3.55
C VAL A 124 10.73 14.99 4.66
N LEU A 125 9.47 15.31 4.39
CA LEU A 125 8.32 15.06 5.27
C LEU A 125 7.46 13.84 4.91
N ALA A 126 7.84 13.07 3.89
CA ALA A 126 7.10 11.87 3.51
C ALA A 126 7.11 10.85 4.66
N CYS A 127 5.95 10.26 4.96
CA CYS A 127 5.85 9.27 6.04
C CYS A 127 6.44 7.91 5.60
N ASP A 128 6.79 7.05 6.56
CA ASP A 128 7.36 5.71 6.31
C ASP A 128 6.45 4.80 5.46
N ALA A 129 5.14 5.08 5.39
CA ALA A 129 4.19 4.35 4.56
C ALA A 129 4.16 4.85 3.11
N CYS A 130 4.78 5.98 2.80
CA CYS A 130 4.93 6.54 1.45
C CYS A 130 6.24 6.11 0.76
N VAL A 131 6.97 5.18 1.36
CA VAL A 131 8.23 4.66 0.81
C VAL A 131 7.91 3.61 -0.25
N ASN A 132 8.63 3.64 -1.37
CA ASN A 132 8.49 2.66 -2.44
C ASN A 132 9.05 1.30 -2.01
N THR A 133 8.55 0.22 -2.61
CA THR A 133 9.10 -1.13 -2.44
C THR A 133 10.59 -1.12 -2.74
N LYS A 134 11.39 -1.66 -1.82
CA LYS A 134 12.82 -1.83 -2.08
C LYS A 134 13.00 -3.00 -3.04
N PRO A 135 13.70 -2.82 -4.18
CA PRO A 135 14.09 -3.97 -5.00
C PRO A 135 14.99 -4.90 -4.18
N ILE A 136 15.06 -6.19 -4.56
CA ILE A 136 16.04 -7.10 -3.95
C ILE A 136 17.43 -6.58 -4.29
N ASN A 137 18.25 -6.37 -3.27
CA ASN A 137 19.62 -5.92 -3.45
C ASN A 137 20.55 -7.12 -3.65
N TRP A 138 20.78 -7.52 -4.90
CA TRP A 138 21.68 -8.64 -5.22
C TRP A 138 23.16 -8.25 -5.24
N ARG A 139 23.47 -6.98 -5.52
CA ARG A 139 24.83 -6.43 -5.59
C ARG A 139 24.76 -4.96 -5.13
N PRO A 140 25.29 -4.61 -3.95
CA PRO A 140 25.21 -3.23 -3.49
C PRO A 140 26.12 -2.34 -4.34
N GLU A 141 25.56 -1.33 -5.00
CA GLU A 141 26.23 -0.04 -5.04
C GLU A 141 26.02 0.61 -3.68
N ARG A 142 27.08 1.19 -3.08
CA ARG A 142 26.96 2.03 -1.89
C ARG A 142 26.17 3.28 -2.26
N ILE A 143 24.85 3.17 -2.26
CA ILE A 143 23.98 4.33 -2.30
C ILE A 143 23.90 4.80 -0.85
N ASP A 144 24.72 5.77 -0.50
CA ASP A 144 24.54 6.56 0.73
C ASP A 144 23.13 7.13 0.66
N ARG A 145 22.19 6.52 1.40
CA ARG A 145 20.88 7.15 1.60
C ARG A 145 21.14 8.51 2.21
N LYS A 146 20.69 9.57 1.54
CA LYS A 146 20.68 10.92 2.12
C LYS A 146 19.75 10.91 3.33
N ILE A 147 20.33 10.69 4.51
CA ILE A 147 19.67 10.99 5.77
C ILE A 147 19.44 12.50 5.78
N SER A 148 18.18 12.90 5.91
CA SER A 148 17.82 14.30 5.92
C SER A 148 18.05 14.88 7.30
N GLY A 149 19.16 15.57 7.51
CA GLY A 149 19.41 16.25 8.78
C GLY A 149 18.38 17.35 9.05
N LEU A 150 18.13 17.67 10.32
CA LEU A 150 17.17 18.70 10.77
C LEU A 150 17.29 20.05 10.03
N GLN A 151 18.49 20.42 9.60
CA GLN A 151 18.72 21.64 8.83
C GLN A 151 18.07 21.61 7.44
N ALA A 152 18.06 20.46 6.76
CA ALA A 152 17.40 20.29 5.47
C ALA A 152 15.88 20.41 5.63
N ILE A 153 15.32 19.74 6.64
CA ILE A 153 13.89 19.82 7.00
C ILE A 153 13.48 21.26 7.28
N ALA A 154 14.29 21.98 8.08
CA ALA A 154 14.04 23.36 8.43
C ALA A 154 14.10 24.31 7.22
N ARG A 155 14.88 24.01 6.18
CA ARG A 155 14.91 24.77 4.93
C ARG A 155 13.65 24.53 4.11
N GLU A 156 13.25 23.27 3.93
CA GLU A 156 12.04 22.90 3.19
C GLU A 156 10.80 23.54 3.85
N LEU A 157 10.71 23.52 5.20
CA LEU A 157 9.61 24.11 5.97
C LEU A 157 9.44 25.62 5.78
N LYS A 158 10.45 26.32 5.24
CA LYS A 158 10.34 27.76 4.94
C LYS A 158 9.59 28.02 3.64
N THR A 159 9.54 27.05 2.73
CA THR A 159 9.03 27.22 1.37
C THR A 159 7.87 26.28 1.04
N MET A 160 7.41 25.46 2.00
CA MET A 160 6.38 24.42 1.78
C MET A 160 4.95 24.91 1.72
N ASP A 161 4.64 26.08 2.27
CA ASP A 161 3.27 26.59 2.23
C ASP A 161 3.00 27.20 0.85
N ASP A 162 1.97 26.68 0.15
CA ASP A 162 1.52 27.16 -1.15
C ASP A 162 0.10 27.74 -1.01
N SER A 163 -0.08 29.00 -1.41
CA SER A 163 -1.36 29.71 -1.29
C SER A 163 -2.42 29.17 -2.24
N VAL A 164 -2.04 28.67 -3.42
CA VAL A 164 -2.97 28.07 -4.40
C VAL A 164 -3.46 26.72 -3.89
N GLU A 165 -2.56 25.90 -3.33
CA GLU A 165 -2.94 24.65 -2.67
C GLU A 165 -3.90 24.92 -1.50
N SER A 166 -3.58 25.91 -0.66
CA SER A 166 -4.41 26.30 0.49
C SER A 166 -5.82 26.74 0.07
N ASP A 167 -5.92 27.52 -1.01
CA ASP A 167 -7.18 28.01 -1.55
C ASP A 167 -8.04 26.85 -2.09
N LEU A 168 -7.46 25.98 -2.92
CA LEU A 168 -8.16 24.82 -3.47
C LEU A 168 -8.63 23.86 -2.38
N GLN A 169 -7.80 23.58 -1.37
CA GLN A 169 -8.19 22.74 -0.24
C GLN A 169 -9.36 23.35 0.53
N ARG A 170 -9.35 24.67 0.76
CA ARG A 170 -10.46 25.36 1.45
C ARG A 170 -11.79 25.21 0.73
N LEU A 171 -11.78 25.19 -0.61
CA LEU A 171 -12.98 24.96 -1.43
C LEU A 171 -13.47 23.50 -1.39
N GLY A 172 -12.66 22.57 -0.91
CA GLY A 172 -13.01 21.16 -0.71
C GLY A 172 -13.65 20.83 0.64
N LEU A 173 -13.86 21.83 1.50
CA LEU A 173 -14.60 21.66 2.76
C LEU A 173 -16.09 21.39 2.47
N CYS A 174 -16.71 20.50 3.25
CA CYS A 174 -18.12 20.13 3.07
C CYS A 174 -19.14 21.23 3.48
N VAL A 175 -18.70 22.23 4.24
CA VAL A 175 -19.51 23.40 4.60
C VAL A 175 -18.83 24.64 4.04
N LEU A 176 -19.53 25.36 3.16
CA LEU A 176 -19.05 26.59 2.54
C LEU A 176 -19.98 27.75 2.89
N SER A 177 -19.42 28.86 3.36
CA SER A 177 -20.14 30.14 3.51
C SER A 177 -20.54 30.73 2.14
N GLU A 178 -21.49 31.66 2.12
CA GLU A 178 -21.93 32.33 0.87
C GLU A 178 -20.77 32.97 0.10
N HIS A 179 -19.84 33.61 0.81
CA HIS A 179 -18.62 34.16 0.20
C HIS A 179 -17.74 33.07 -0.43
N GLN A 180 -17.58 31.92 0.23
CA GLN A 180 -16.83 30.80 -0.32
C GLN A 180 -17.54 30.15 -1.51
N GLN A 181 -18.87 30.10 -1.51
CA GLN A 181 -19.67 29.59 -2.64
C GLN A 181 -19.53 30.50 -3.88
N ALA A 182 -19.52 31.82 -3.68
CA ALA A 182 -19.25 32.78 -4.75
C ALA A 182 -17.82 32.61 -5.32
N HIS A 183 -16.82 32.52 -4.43
CA HIS A 183 -15.42 32.27 -4.82
C HIS A 183 -15.24 30.92 -5.52
N PHE A 184 -15.94 29.87 -5.07
CA PHE A 184 -15.92 28.55 -5.70
C PHE A 184 -16.31 28.65 -7.18
N SER A 185 -17.43 29.32 -7.48
CA SER A 185 -17.96 29.40 -8.85
C SER A 185 -17.01 30.18 -9.77
N ASP A 186 -16.42 31.27 -9.27
CA ASP A 186 -15.42 32.07 -10.01
C ASP A 186 -14.14 31.27 -10.27
N ARG A 187 -13.59 30.64 -9.22
CA ARG A 187 -12.29 29.97 -9.25
C ARG A 187 -12.29 28.63 -9.98
N LEU A 188 -13.38 27.87 -9.87
CA LEU A 188 -13.48 26.48 -10.32
C LEU A 188 -14.39 26.28 -11.54
N GLY A 189 -15.08 27.31 -12.02
CA GLY A 189 -15.84 27.22 -13.27
C GLY A 189 -14.96 26.97 -14.50
N LYS A 190 -13.69 27.39 -14.45
CA LYS A 190 -12.66 27.05 -15.45
C LYS A 190 -11.28 27.06 -14.81
N VAL A 191 -10.59 25.92 -14.79
CA VAL A 191 -9.28 25.80 -14.14
C VAL A 191 -8.13 25.75 -15.14
N SER A 192 -6.91 26.10 -14.70
CA SER A 192 -5.70 25.88 -15.50
C SER A 192 -5.28 24.40 -15.45
N ASP A 193 -4.44 23.95 -16.38
CA ASP A 193 -3.89 22.58 -16.33
C ASP A 193 -3.02 22.34 -15.10
N LYS A 194 -2.33 23.38 -14.61
CA LYS A 194 -1.55 23.32 -13.37
C LYS A 194 -2.47 23.08 -12.17
N ASP A 195 -3.58 23.81 -12.09
CA ASP A 195 -4.55 23.65 -11.01
C ASP A 195 -5.24 22.28 -11.09
N PHE A 196 -5.59 21.82 -12.29
CA PHE A 196 -6.19 20.51 -12.49
C PHE A 196 -5.26 19.37 -12.02
N LYS A 197 -3.95 19.46 -12.32
CA LYS A 197 -2.93 18.54 -11.77
C LYS A 197 -2.84 18.61 -10.24
N LEU A 198 -2.98 19.81 -9.67
CA LEU A 198 -2.94 19.99 -8.22
C LEU A 198 -4.20 19.41 -7.54
N ILE A 199 -5.39 19.61 -8.12
CA ILE A 199 -6.67 19.01 -7.68
C ILE A 199 -6.58 17.49 -7.64
N LYS A 200 -5.96 16.89 -8.66
CA LYS A 200 -5.65 15.46 -8.72
C LYS A 200 -4.74 15.01 -7.58
N LYS A 201 -3.58 15.68 -7.43
CA LYS A 201 -2.60 15.40 -6.36
C LYS A 201 -3.22 15.47 -4.96
N LEU A 202 -4.07 16.47 -4.72
CA LEU A 202 -4.74 16.71 -3.43
C LEU A 202 -6.02 15.89 -3.24
N ARG A 203 -6.41 15.08 -4.25
CA ARG A 203 -7.62 14.23 -4.23
C ARG A 203 -8.91 15.01 -3.98
N LEU A 204 -9.06 16.19 -4.60
CA LEU A 204 -10.19 17.11 -4.33
C LEU A 204 -11.41 16.91 -5.24
N ALA A 205 -11.27 16.21 -6.37
CA ALA A 205 -12.30 16.19 -7.43
C ALA A 205 -13.72 15.87 -6.94
N VAL A 206 -13.88 14.79 -6.17
CA VAL A 206 -15.19 14.38 -5.64
C VAL A 206 -15.71 15.32 -4.54
N LEU A 207 -14.83 15.91 -3.74
CA LEU A 207 -15.24 16.90 -2.73
C LEU A 207 -15.81 18.15 -3.40
N LEU A 208 -15.14 18.63 -4.46
CA LEU A 208 -15.60 19.76 -5.25
C LEU A 208 -16.90 19.43 -6.00
N PHE A 209 -17.02 18.21 -6.54
CA PHE A 209 -18.26 17.74 -7.16
C PHE A 209 -19.44 17.70 -6.18
N ASN A 210 -19.23 17.18 -4.96
CA ASN A 210 -20.26 17.19 -3.92
C ASN A 210 -20.71 18.62 -3.59
N ASN A 211 -19.76 19.56 -3.44
CA ASN A 211 -20.08 20.97 -3.19
C ASN A 211 -20.85 21.61 -4.36
N ALA A 212 -20.45 21.32 -5.60
CA ALA A 212 -21.14 21.82 -6.78
C ALA A 212 -22.61 21.35 -6.82
N ASN A 213 -22.88 20.08 -6.50
CA ASN A 213 -24.24 19.55 -6.44
C ASN A 213 -25.03 20.08 -5.24
N GLN A 214 -24.42 20.10 -4.06
CA GLN A 214 -25.08 20.52 -2.81
C GLN A 214 -25.54 21.99 -2.86
N TYR A 215 -24.71 22.87 -3.42
CA TYR A 215 -24.96 24.32 -3.47
C TYR A 215 -25.37 24.81 -4.87
N ASN A 216 -25.53 23.91 -5.85
CA ASN A 216 -25.84 24.24 -7.25
C ASN A 216 -24.84 25.26 -7.86
N LEU A 217 -23.54 24.95 -7.78
CA LEU A 217 -22.43 25.82 -8.22
C LEU A 217 -21.84 25.35 -9.56
N THR A 218 -21.17 26.26 -10.26
CA THR A 218 -20.48 25.93 -11.52
C THR A 218 -19.15 25.22 -11.25
N LEU A 219 -18.86 24.15 -11.99
CA LEU A 219 -17.62 23.38 -11.90
C LEU A 219 -17.05 23.08 -13.29
N ASP A 220 -15.73 23.16 -13.45
CA ASP A 220 -15.04 22.78 -14.69
C ASP A 220 -15.34 21.31 -15.03
N LYS A 221 -15.80 21.09 -16.26
CA LYS A 221 -16.22 19.77 -16.76
C LYS A 221 -15.15 18.69 -16.59
N ARG A 222 -13.86 19.03 -16.65
CA ARG A 222 -12.78 18.05 -16.46
C ARG A 222 -12.71 17.52 -15.02
N ILE A 223 -13.06 18.36 -14.04
CA ILE A 223 -13.14 17.96 -12.63
C ILE A 223 -14.36 17.06 -12.44
N GLU A 224 -15.49 17.43 -13.03
CA GLU A 224 -16.72 16.63 -13.03
C GLU A 224 -16.51 15.24 -13.65
N GLU A 225 -15.93 15.17 -14.85
CA GLU A 225 -15.61 13.91 -15.54
C GLU A 225 -14.67 13.02 -14.71
N LEU A 226 -13.68 13.63 -14.04
CA LEU A 226 -12.78 12.90 -13.12
C LEU A 226 -13.55 12.34 -11.91
N ALA A 227 -14.41 13.14 -11.28
CA ALA A 227 -15.22 12.72 -10.15
C ALA A 227 -16.18 11.57 -10.53
N ILE A 228 -16.85 11.68 -11.67
CA ILE A 228 -17.73 10.62 -12.21
C ILE A 228 -16.92 9.35 -12.47
N LYS A 229 -15.73 9.45 -13.07
CA LYS A 229 -14.85 8.29 -13.29
C LYS A 229 -14.49 7.60 -11.96
N GLN A 230 -14.20 8.37 -10.92
CA GLN A 230 -13.89 7.85 -9.58
C GLN A 230 -15.10 7.18 -8.93
N ILE A 231 -16.30 7.76 -9.06
CA ILE A 231 -17.55 7.19 -8.54
C ILE A 231 -17.88 5.85 -9.24
N VAL A 232 -17.78 5.81 -10.57
CA VAL A 232 -18.00 4.58 -11.34
C VAL A 232 -16.98 3.51 -10.93
N SER A 233 -15.71 3.88 -10.77
CA SER A 233 -14.68 2.94 -10.34
C SER A 233 -14.94 2.38 -8.94
N LEU A 234 -15.40 3.23 -8.00
CA LEU A 234 -15.79 2.78 -6.66
C LEU A 234 -16.94 1.77 -6.74
N ASN A 235 -17.95 2.02 -7.58
CA ASN A 235 -19.09 1.11 -7.70
C ASN A 235 -18.67 -0.27 -8.24
N VAL A 236 -17.80 -0.31 -9.26
CA VAL A 236 -17.22 -1.56 -9.77
C VAL A 236 -16.39 -2.27 -8.70
N ALA A 237 -15.61 -1.51 -7.91
CA ALA A 237 -14.84 -2.07 -6.80
C ALA A 237 -15.75 -2.66 -5.71
N ASN A 238 -16.85 -1.98 -5.37
CA ASN A 238 -17.81 -2.41 -4.35
C ASN A 238 -18.47 -3.76 -4.67
N GLU A 239 -18.66 -4.10 -5.95
CA GLU A 239 -19.17 -5.42 -6.35
C GLU A 239 -18.19 -6.54 -5.93
N GLU A 240 -16.90 -6.38 -6.20
CA GLU A 240 -15.86 -7.33 -5.79
C GLU A 240 -15.72 -7.37 -4.25
N ILE A 241 -15.79 -6.20 -3.60
CA ILE A 241 -15.72 -6.09 -2.14
C ILE A 241 -16.93 -6.72 -1.46
N GLY A 242 -18.11 -6.72 -2.09
CA GLY A 242 -19.29 -7.46 -1.62
C GLY A 242 -19.02 -8.97 -1.51
N ILE A 243 -18.33 -9.55 -2.49
CA ILE A 243 -17.93 -10.97 -2.50
C ILE A 243 -16.92 -11.24 -1.37
N VAL A 244 -15.95 -10.34 -1.20
CA VAL A 244 -14.93 -10.41 -0.15
C VAL A 244 -15.56 -10.35 1.25
N ASN A 245 -16.45 -9.39 1.51
CA ASN A 245 -17.12 -9.24 2.80
C ASN A 245 -18.01 -10.43 3.12
N LYS A 246 -18.66 -11.02 2.10
CA LYS A 246 -19.45 -12.24 2.27
C LYS A 246 -18.57 -13.40 2.77
N TYR A 247 -17.39 -13.59 2.19
CA TYR A 247 -16.45 -14.62 2.65
C TYR A 247 -15.98 -14.41 4.09
N ILE A 248 -15.64 -13.18 4.48
CA ILE A 248 -15.25 -12.84 5.86
C ILE A 248 -16.34 -13.28 6.85
N ASN A 249 -17.60 -12.96 6.54
CA ASN A 249 -18.73 -13.28 7.39
C ASN A 249 -19.05 -14.79 7.41
N GLU A 250 -19.09 -15.45 6.24
CA GLU A 250 -19.40 -16.88 6.14
C GLU A 250 -18.32 -17.77 6.77
N SER A 251 -17.06 -17.32 6.73
CA SER A 251 -15.92 -18.00 7.34
C SER A 251 -15.71 -17.61 8.81
N ASN A 252 -16.56 -16.74 9.37
CA ASN A 252 -16.46 -16.21 10.74
C ASN A 252 -15.09 -15.61 11.09
N LEU A 253 -14.41 -14.98 10.12
CA LEU A 253 -13.13 -14.33 10.38
C LEU A 253 -13.34 -13.07 11.21
N ARG A 254 -12.52 -12.85 12.25
CA ARG A 254 -12.57 -11.64 13.09
C ARG A 254 -11.85 -10.48 12.41
N ILE A 255 -12.45 -10.02 11.33
CA ILE A 255 -11.95 -8.92 10.49
C ILE A 255 -13.05 -7.88 10.35
N ASP A 256 -12.69 -6.61 10.43
CA ASP A 256 -13.59 -5.50 10.19
C ASP A 256 -12.98 -4.52 9.19
N ALA A 257 -13.85 -3.88 8.41
CA ALA A 257 -13.43 -2.78 7.55
C ALA A 257 -13.11 -1.55 8.41
N VAL A 258 -12.06 -0.82 8.04
CA VAL A 258 -11.67 0.45 8.68
C VAL A 258 -11.61 1.53 7.60
N LYS A 259 -11.99 2.76 7.93
CA LYS A 259 -12.04 3.91 6.97
C LYS A 259 -12.84 3.63 5.69
N GLY A 260 -12.76 4.57 4.74
CA GLY A 260 -13.24 4.41 3.36
C GLY A 260 -14.67 3.91 3.29
N GLY A 261 -14.83 2.60 3.05
CA GLY A 261 -16.12 1.91 2.96
C GLY A 261 -16.97 2.06 4.22
N LYS A 262 -16.36 2.02 5.41
CA LYS A 262 -17.08 2.22 6.69
C LYS A 262 -17.40 3.69 6.95
N THR A 263 -16.62 4.63 6.43
CA THR A 263 -16.88 6.07 6.61
C THR A 263 -17.94 6.58 5.63
N ASN A 264 -18.05 5.98 4.45
CA ASN A 264 -18.98 6.39 3.40
C ASN A 264 -20.45 6.39 3.87
N CYS A 265 -20.85 5.51 4.80
CA CYS A 265 -22.23 5.48 5.31
C CYS A 265 -22.62 6.71 6.16
N TYR A 266 -21.65 7.53 6.58
CA TYR A 266 -21.91 8.77 7.34
C TYR A 266 -22.06 10.00 6.45
N TYR A 267 -21.80 9.88 5.14
CA TYR A 267 -21.98 10.98 4.20
C TYR A 267 -23.49 11.21 3.91
N PRO A 268 -23.93 12.46 3.70
CA PRO A 268 -25.31 12.76 3.35
C PRO A 268 -25.74 12.08 2.05
N GLU A 269 -27.03 11.82 1.91
CA GLU A 269 -27.61 11.31 0.67
C GLU A 269 -27.25 12.21 -0.52
N GLY A 270 -26.83 11.60 -1.64
CA GLY A 270 -26.38 12.31 -2.83
C GLY A 270 -24.93 12.82 -2.78
N CYS A 271 -24.23 12.73 -1.63
CA CYS A 271 -22.79 12.97 -1.54
C CYS A 271 -21.99 11.67 -1.68
N TYR A 272 -20.81 11.77 -2.29
CA TYR A 272 -19.94 10.61 -2.52
C TYR A 272 -18.64 10.72 -1.71
N ARG A 273 -18.23 9.61 -1.08
CA ARG A 273 -16.88 9.46 -0.54
C ARG A 273 -16.10 8.40 -1.33
N THR A 274 -15.46 8.82 -2.42
CA THR A 274 -14.65 7.91 -3.24
C THR A 274 -13.37 7.48 -2.54
N HIS A 275 -13.09 6.19 -2.58
CA HIS A 275 -11.87 5.54 -2.11
C HIS A 275 -11.62 4.33 -3.01
N MET A 276 -10.35 3.97 -3.21
CA MET A 276 -9.96 2.78 -3.98
C MET A 276 -9.26 1.74 -3.11
N ASP A 277 -8.84 2.18 -1.93
CA ASP A 277 -8.12 1.39 -0.93
C ASP A 277 -9.15 0.99 0.13
N PHE A 278 -9.40 -0.31 0.25
CA PHE A 278 -10.30 -0.91 1.23
C PHE A 278 -9.44 -1.46 2.37
N ASP A 279 -9.32 -0.67 3.43
CA ASP A 279 -8.58 -1.08 4.62
C ASP A 279 -9.41 -2.05 5.48
N TYR A 280 -8.79 -3.16 5.86
CA TYR A 280 -9.31 -4.11 6.85
C TYR A 280 -8.37 -4.19 8.05
N LEU A 281 -8.94 -4.48 9.21
CA LEU A 281 -8.20 -4.79 10.44
C LEU A 281 -8.61 -6.18 10.93
N ALA A 282 -7.65 -7.09 10.96
CA ALA A 282 -7.80 -8.41 11.55
C ALA A 282 -7.45 -8.36 13.04
N ALA A 283 -8.26 -9.05 13.86
CA ALA A 283 -8.01 -9.18 15.29
C ALA A 283 -6.70 -9.94 15.58
N GLU A 284 -6.38 -10.94 14.76
CA GLU A 284 -5.22 -11.82 14.90
C GLU A 284 -4.60 -12.14 13.54
N PHE A 285 -3.33 -12.57 13.55
CA PHE A 285 -2.59 -12.90 12.33
C PHE A 285 -3.16 -14.10 11.58
N ASP A 286 -3.66 -15.11 12.28
CA ASP A 286 -4.22 -16.33 11.68
C ASP A 286 -5.43 -16.00 10.77
N ASP A 287 -6.38 -15.21 11.27
CA ASP A 287 -7.53 -14.73 10.49
C ASP A 287 -7.06 -13.87 9.30
N ALA A 288 -6.06 -13.00 9.51
CA ALA A 288 -5.48 -12.19 8.43
C ALA A 288 -4.88 -13.08 7.32
N PHE A 289 -4.12 -14.10 7.68
CA PHE A 289 -3.47 -14.99 6.73
C PHE A 289 -4.46 -15.89 5.98
N LYS A 290 -5.51 -16.39 6.63
CA LYS A 290 -6.63 -17.06 5.96
C LYS A 290 -7.30 -16.15 4.94
N PHE A 291 -7.49 -14.88 5.31
CA PHE A 291 -8.08 -13.89 4.42
C PHE A 291 -7.18 -13.57 3.22
N ILE A 292 -5.88 -13.33 3.45
CA ILE A 292 -4.88 -13.09 2.40
C ILE A 292 -4.79 -14.28 1.44
N SER A 293 -4.79 -15.52 1.97
CA SER A 293 -4.78 -16.73 1.15
C SER A 293 -5.99 -16.80 0.21
N TYR A 294 -7.18 -16.49 0.71
CA TYR A 294 -8.40 -16.41 -0.11
C TYR A 294 -8.31 -15.31 -1.17
N LEU A 295 -7.84 -14.11 -0.80
CA LEU A 295 -7.70 -13.01 -1.75
C LEU A 295 -6.79 -13.36 -2.93
N ILE A 296 -5.62 -13.96 -2.65
CA ILE A 296 -4.66 -14.32 -3.69
C ILE A 296 -5.15 -15.52 -4.50
N ASN A 297 -5.52 -16.62 -3.84
CA ASN A 297 -5.74 -17.90 -4.51
C ASN A 297 -7.13 -18.04 -5.14
N GLU A 298 -8.17 -17.42 -4.56
CA GLU A 298 -9.56 -17.58 -5.02
C GLU A 298 -10.09 -16.30 -5.70
N ARG A 299 -9.54 -15.14 -5.35
CA ARG A 299 -9.96 -13.85 -5.91
C ARG A 299 -8.94 -13.21 -6.84
N HIS A 300 -7.75 -13.80 -7.02
CA HIS A 300 -6.70 -13.34 -7.94
C HIS A 300 -6.20 -11.91 -7.63
N PHE A 301 -6.20 -11.52 -6.36
CA PHE A 301 -5.46 -10.33 -5.93
C PHE A 301 -3.96 -10.64 -5.94
N LYS A 302 -3.16 -9.63 -6.27
CA LYS A 302 -1.71 -9.77 -6.44
C LYS A 302 -0.97 -8.73 -5.60
N LEU A 303 0.23 -9.09 -5.16
CA LEU A 303 1.20 -8.16 -4.61
C LEU A 303 1.75 -7.29 -5.75
N VAL A 304 2.07 -6.03 -5.48
CA VAL A 304 2.57 -5.12 -6.53
C VAL A 304 4.04 -4.81 -6.35
N ILE A 305 4.83 -5.10 -7.39
CA ILE A 305 6.24 -4.70 -7.49
C ILE A 305 6.34 -3.38 -8.29
N GLY A 306 7.34 -2.56 -7.95
CA GLY A 306 7.57 -1.26 -8.59
C GLY A 306 6.65 -0.14 -8.09
N GLY A 307 5.80 -0.42 -7.10
CA GLY A 307 4.87 0.54 -6.48
C GLY A 307 5.12 0.77 -4.99
N SER A 308 4.04 0.84 -4.21
CA SER A 308 4.09 0.92 -2.74
C SER A 308 4.50 -0.42 -2.13
N VAL A 309 5.04 -0.35 -0.91
CA VAL A 309 5.46 -1.53 -0.12
C VAL A 309 4.33 -2.56 -0.03
N PRO A 310 4.52 -3.78 -0.58
CA PRO A 310 3.45 -4.76 -0.70
C PRO A 310 3.21 -5.50 0.62
N PHE A 311 4.24 -5.70 1.45
CA PHE A 311 4.09 -6.32 2.77
C PHE A 311 5.19 -5.84 3.72
N SER A 312 4.80 -5.47 4.94
CA SER A 312 5.75 -5.10 6.00
C SER A 312 5.26 -5.47 7.38
N LEU A 313 6.22 -5.65 8.29
CA LEU A 313 6.02 -5.87 9.71
C LEU A 313 6.70 -4.75 10.51
N LYS A 314 6.17 -4.46 11.69
CA LYS A 314 6.69 -3.44 12.60
C LYS A 314 6.35 -3.80 14.04
N VAL A 315 7.28 -3.57 14.96
CA VAL A 315 7.07 -3.77 16.39
C VAL A 315 6.76 -2.42 17.04
N LEU A 316 5.67 -2.38 17.80
CA LEU A 316 5.14 -1.20 18.49
C LEU A 316 4.87 -1.53 19.96
N LEU A 317 4.75 -0.49 20.80
CA LEU A 317 4.20 -0.65 22.15
C LEU A 317 2.70 -0.39 22.13
N ASN A 318 1.94 -1.19 22.87
CA ASN A 318 0.54 -0.90 23.18
C ASN A 318 0.42 0.10 24.36
N SER A 319 -0.81 0.43 24.74
CA SER A 319 -1.10 1.33 25.87
C SER A 319 -0.52 0.85 27.21
N ASP A 320 -0.33 -0.46 27.34
CA ASP A 320 0.20 -1.13 28.54
C ASP A 320 1.73 -1.29 28.50
N LYS A 321 2.39 -0.70 27.49
CA LYS A 321 3.84 -0.77 27.23
C LYS A 321 4.36 -2.18 26.91
N GLU A 322 3.50 -3.02 26.35
CA GLU A 322 3.88 -4.35 25.87
C GLU A 322 4.22 -4.32 24.37
N GLU A 323 5.20 -5.12 23.96
CA GLU A 323 5.59 -5.27 22.56
C GLU A 323 4.53 -6.03 21.76
N VAL A 324 4.03 -5.40 20.71
CA VAL A 324 3.07 -5.96 19.77
C VAL A 324 3.66 -5.93 18.37
N LEU A 325 3.65 -7.07 17.70
CA LEU A 325 3.96 -7.18 16.29
C LEU A 325 2.73 -6.75 15.49
N THR A 326 2.93 -5.81 14.59
CA THR A 326 1.91 -5.36 13.64
C THR A 326 2.38 -5.67 12.23
N GLY A 327 1.43 -6.00 11.36
CA GLY A 327 1.69 -6.24 9.95
C GLY A 327 0.73 -5.49 9.06
N HIS A 328 1.16 -5.27 7.82
CA HIS A 328 0.40 -4.54 6.83
C HIS A 328 0.79 -5.01 5.44
N ILE A 329 -0.19 -5.48 4.68
CA ILE A 329 -0.05 -6.00 3.32
C ILE A 329 -1.01 -5.27 2.38
N HIS A 330 -0.53 -4.88 1.21
CA HIS A 330 -1.29 -4.28 0.12
C HIS A 330 -1.48 -5.31 -0.99
N LEU A 331 -2.72 -5.51 -1.39
CA LEU A 331 -3.10 -6.42 -2.47
C LEU A 331 -3.94 -5.69 -3.50
N GLU A 332 -3.65 -5.90 -4.77
CA GLU A 332 -4.32 -5.19 -5.86
C GLU A 332 -4.92 -6.17 -6.87
N LYS A 333 -6.05 -5.77 -7.47
CA LYS A 333 -6.70 -6.49 -8.56
C LYS A 333 -7.15 -5.53 -9.64
N ILE A 334 -6.91 -5.88 -10.90
CA ILE A 334 -7.41 -5.13 -12.05
C ILE A 334 -8.71 -5.77 -12.54
N LEU A 335 -9.80 -5.01 -12.46
CA LEU A 335 -11.12 -5.39 -12.93
C LEU A 335 -11.37 -4.82 -14.33
N GLN A 336 -11.88 -5.68 -15.22
CA GLN A 336 -12.26 -5.30 -16.60
C GLN A 336 -11.13 -4.59 -17.37
N ASN A 337 -9.87 -4.94 -17.06
CA ASN A 337 -8.65 -4.33 -17.61
C ASN A 337 -8.53 -2.80 -17.44
N LYS A 338 -9.35 -2.19 -16.57
CA LYS A 338 -9.52 -0.73 -16.49
C LYS A 338 -9.63 -0.18 -15.09
N TYR A 339 -10.33 -0.87 -14.19
CA TYR A 339 -10.60 -0.42 -12.84
C TYR A 339 -9.68 -1.16 -11.87
N GLN A 340 -9.21 -0.46 -10.84
CA GLN A 340 -8.32 -1.02 -9.83
C GLN A 340 -9.09 -1.22 -8.53
N VAL A 341 -8.82 -2.29 -7.80
CA VAL A 341 -9.29 -2.48 -6.42
C VAL A 341 -8.08 -2.78 -5.58
N VAL A 342 -7.91 -2.04 -4.49
CA VAL A 342 -6.81 -2.23 -3.54
C VAL A 342 -7.40 -2.66 -2.20
N ILE A 343 -6.86 -3.71 -1.61
CA ILE A 343 -7.21 -4.19 -0.28
C ILE A 343 -5.96 -4.11 0.60
N ASP A 344 -6.07 -3.36 1.69
CA ASP A 344 -5.02 -3.23 2.69
C ASP A 344 -5.42 -4.05 3.92
N VAL A 345 -4.64 -5.07 4.29
CA VAL A 345 -4.93 -5.89 5.47
C VAL A 345 -3.96 -5.53 6.59
N ASN A 346 -4.48 -4.90 7.63
CA ASN A 346 -3.77 -4.63 8.88
C ASN A 346 -3.96 -5.81 9.84
N MET A 347 -2.88 -6.24 10.48
CA MET A 347 -2.84 -7.42 11.36
C MET A 347 -2.09 -7.10 12.66
N GLY A 348 -2.56 -7.66 13.78
CA GLY A 348 -2.02 -7.40 15.11
C GLY A 348 -2.40 -6.03 15.71
N GLY A 349 -2.77 -5.06 14.87
CA GLY A 349 -3.28 -3.75 15.27
C GLY A 349 -3.12 -2.71 14.15
N PHE A 350 -3.94 -1.67 14.16
CA PHE A 350 -3.80 -0.50 13.30
C PHE A 350 -2.80 0.48 13.93
N PRO A 351 -1.65 0.76 13.30
CA PRO A 351 -0.66 1.69 13.85
C PRO A 351 -1.17 3.13 13.91
N LEU A 352 -1.06 3.77 15.07
CA LEU A 352 -1.31 5.21 15.23
C LEU A 352 -0.01 6.01 15.05
N GLY A 353 0.71 5.75 13.95
CA GLY A 353 2.05 6.29 13.73
C GLY A 353 3.15 5.44 14.37
N ARG A 354 3.96 6.05 15.24
CA ARG A 354 5.11 5.41 15.92
C ARG A 354 4.92 5.24 17.45
N THR A 355 3.76 5.63 17.97
CA THR A 355 3.53 5.77 19.43
C THR A 355 2.47 4.85 20.01
N GLY A 356 1.64 4.19 19.18
CA GLY A 356 0.60 3.28 19.68
C GLY A 356 -0.12 2.49 18.59
N ILE A 357 -1.08 1.67 19.02
CA ILE A 357 -1.90 0.79 18.17
C ILE A 357 -3.37 0.80 18.60
N ILE A 358 -4.27 0.58 17.65
CA ILE A 358 -5.69 0.25 17.89
C ILE A 358 -5.92 -1.20 17.47
N GLN A 359 -6.54 -1.98 18.33
CA GLN A 359 -6.84 -3.39 18.06
C GLN A 359 -8.37 -3.58 18.04
N CYS A 360 -8.83 -4.60 17.33
CA CYS A 360 -10.22 -5.00 17.38
C CYS A 360 -10.63 -5.37 18.81
N ASN A 361 -11.91 -5.21 19.12
CA ASN A 361 -12.48 -5.77 20.34
C ASN A 361 -12.49 -7.31 20.29
N LYS A 362 -12.91 -7.97 21.38
CA LYS A 362 -12.90 -9.44 21.52
C LYS A 362 -13.70 -10.17 20.43
N VAL A 363 -14.68 -9.51 19.80
CA VAL A 363 -15.49 -10.09 18.71
C VAL A 363 -14.98 -9.69 17.32
N GLY A 364 -13.81 -9.08 17.22
CA GLY A 364 -13.19 -8.75 15.93
C GLY A 364 -13.73 -7.48 15.26
N LYS A 365 -14.37 -6.57 16.02
CA LYS A 365 -14.98 -5.34 15.50
C LYS A 365 -14.30 -4.10 16.05
N ILE A 366 -14.38 -3.02 15.29
CA ILE A 366 -14.01 -1.67 15.75
C ILE A 366 -15.27 -0.81 15.91
N GLU A 367 -15.31 -0.03 16.98
CA GLU A 367 -16.43 0.86 17.30
C GLU A 367 -16.29 2.19 16.54
N LEU A 368 -17.34 3.02 16.51
CA LEU A 368 -17.31 4.33 15.87
C LEU A 368 -16.20 5.22 16.43
N GLU A 369 -15.99 5.17 17.75
CA GLU A 369 -14.97 5.94 18.45
C GLU A 369 -13.55 5.50 18.08
N ASP A 370 -13.34 4.20 17.81
CA ASP A 370 -12.07 3.72 17.25
C ASP A 370 -11.87 4.27 15.84
N LEU A 371 -12.92 4.26 15.00
CA LEU A 371 -12.86 4.82 13.65
C LEU A 371 -12.51 6.31 13.66
N ILE A 372 -13.04 7.07 14.62
CA ILE A 372 -12.67 8.48 14.83
C ILE A 372 -11.18 8.58 15.20
N CYS A 373 -10.69 7.77 16.14
CA CYS A 373 -9.28 7.77 16.54
C CYS A 373 -8.33 7.41 15.38
N ILE A 374 -8.69 6.41 14.57
CA ILE A 374 -7.96 6.02 13.36
C ILE A 374 -7.97 7.19 12.35
N THR A 375 -9.10 7.88 12.17
CA THR A 375 -9.23 9.03 11.26
C THR A 375 -8.36 10.20 11.70
N VAL A 376 -8.35 10.52 13.00
CA VAL A 376 -7.47 11.55 13.58
C VAL A 376 -6.00 11.20 13.35
N SER A 377 -5.58 9.98 13.65
CA SER A 377 -4.19 9.58 13.42
C SER A 377 -3.80 9.67 11.94
N HIS A 378 -4.70 9.30 11.04
CA HIS A 378 -4.47 9.37 9.61
C HIS A 378 -4.36 10.81 9.08
N LEU A 379 -5.20 11.70 9.59
CA LEU A 379 -5.20 13.12 9.25
C LEU A 379 -3.82 13.77 9.48
N PHE A 380 -3.07 13.30 10.49
CA PHE A 380 -1.72 13.76 10.81
C PHE A 380 -0.59 12.82 10.32
N LYS A 381 -0.92 11.78 9.53
CA LYS A 381 0.07 10.83 9.00
C LYS A 381 0.94 11.45 7.91
N HIS A 382 0.33 12.18 6.98
CA HIS A 382 0.97 12.71 5.78
C HIS A 382 1.66 14.08 5.99
N GLU A 383 2.33 14.59 4.95
CA GLU A 383 2.99 15.90 4.95
C GLU A 383 2.00 17.09 5.01
N HIS A 384 0.74 16.84 4.61
CA HIS A 384 -0.35 17.79 4.64
C HIS A 384 -1.63 17.10 5.09
N ALA A 385 -2.56 17.88 5.64
CA ALA A 385 -3.88 17.38 6.02
C ALA A 385 -4.76 17.27 4.78
N PHE A 386 -5.18 16.07 4.40
CA PHE A 386 -6.12 15.90 3.31
C PHE A 386 -7.53 16.33 3.74
N MET A 387 -8.19 17.16 2.93
CA MET A 387 -9.55 17.63 3.22
C MET A 387 -10.58 16.49 3.32
N LYS A 388 -10.36 15.37 2.62
CA LYS A 388 -11.22 14.18 2.75
C LYS A 388 -11.25 13.66 4.20
N ASP A 389 -10.11 13.66 4.90
CA ASP A 389 -10.00 13.15 6.27
C ASP A 389 -10.64 14.14 7.28
N ILE A 390 -10.61 15.45 6.96
CA ILE A 390 -11.31 16.49 7.74
C ILE A 390 -12.83 16.35 7.59
N ASN A 391 -13.32 16.16 6.36
CA ASN A 391 -14.73 15.94 6.09
C ASN A 391 -15.21 14.61 6.72
N ASP A 392 -14.41 13.55 6.61
CA ASP A 392 -14.66 12.27 7.28
C ASP A 392 -14.86 12.47 8.79
N LEU A 393 -13.95 13.21 9.46
CA LEU A 393 -14.07 13.51 10.89
C LEU A 393 -15.31 14.35 11.22
N PHE A 394 -15.65 15.34 10.38
CA PHE A 394 -16.86 16.14 10.56
C PHE A 394 -18.13 15.29 10.57
N TYR A 395 -18.27 14.38 9.60
CA TYR A 395 -19.45 13.52 9.49
C TYR A 395 -19.52 12.48 10.60
N LEU A 396 -18.39 11.85 10.96
CA LEU A 396 -18.33 10.88 12.06
C LEU A 396 -18.76 11.52 13.39
N LEU A 397 -18.30 12.74 13.68
CA LEU A 397 -18.65 13.46 14.90
C LEU A 397 -20.12 13.93 14.96
N ARG A 398 -20.83 13.93 13.83
CA ARG A 398 -22.25 14.24 13.75
C ARG A 398 -23.14 13.01 13.84
N SER A 399 -22.57 11.81 13.87
CA SER A 399 -23.32 10.58 14.01
C SER A 399 -24.13 10.58 15.32
N VAL A 400 -25.38 10.15 15.23
CA VAL A 400 -26.26 9.96 16.40
C VAL A 400 -25.81 8.77 17.27
N GLU A 401 -25.00 7.87 16.72
CA GLU A 401 -24.47 6.69 17.40
C GLU A 401 -23.24 7.01 18.28
N LEU A 402 -22.69 8.23 18.18
CA LEU A 402 -21.47 8.61 18.87
C LEU A 402 -21.66 8.64 20.40
N ASN A 403 -20.87 7.83 21.09
CA ASN A 403 -20.72 7.91 22.54
C ASN A 403 -19.54 8.82 22.90
N GLN A 404 -19.85 10.05 23.31
CA GLN A 404 -18.84 11.07 23.63
C GLN A 404 -17.93 10.68 24.80
N ASN A 405 -18.46 10.00 25.82
CA ASN A 405 -17.67 9.58 26.97
C ASN A 405 -16.64 8.52 26.55
N LEU A 406 -17.09 7.52 25.79
CA LEU A 406 -16.22 6.48 25.25
C LEU A 406 -15.17 7.07 24.29
N LEU A 407 -15.54 8.08 23.49
CA LEU A 407 -14.59 8.77 22.63
C LEU A 407 -13.48 9.44 23.45
N CYS A 408 -13.83 10.16 24.51
CA CYS A 408 -12.85 10.79 25.39
C CYS A 408 -11.92 9.76 26.05
N GLU A 409 -12.48 8.66 26.56
CA GLU A 409 -11.70 7.55 27.14
C GLU A 409 -10.70 6.96 26.12
N LYS A 410 -11.12 6.75 24.88
CA LYS A 410 -10.26 6.21 23.82
C LYS A 410 -9.21 7.20 23.36
N LEU A 411 -9.56 8.48 23.22
CA LEU A 411 -8.59 9.53 22.88
C LEU A 411 -7.49 9.66 23.94
N GLU A 412 -7.85 9.49 25.23
CA GLU A 412 -6.89 9.43 26.33
C GLU A 412 -6.02 8.18 26.25
N ARG A 413 -6.65 7.01 26.11
CA ARG A 413 -5.98 5.71 26.02
C ARG A 413 -4.96 5.64 24.88
N TYR A 414 -5.33 6.18 23.72
CA TYR A 414 -4.52 6.17 22.50
C TYR A 414 -3.62 7.40 22.36
N GLU A 415 -3.60 8.29 23.36
CA GLU A 415 -2.79 9.51 23.40
C GLU A 415 -3.04 10.47 22.22
N LEU A 416 -4.27 10.52 21.70
CA LEU A 416 -4.67 11.33 20.54
C LEU A 416 -5.32 12.67 20.90
N LEU A 417 -5.53 12.95 22.20
CA LEU A 417 -6.27 14.13 22.68
C LEU A 417 -5.80 15.46 22.06
N ASN A 418 -4.48 15.67 21.99
CA ASN A 418 -3.90 16.93 21.50
C ASN A 418 -4.20 17.14 20.02
N LEU A 419 -3.96 16.12 19.19
CA LEU A 419 -4.21 16.16 17.75
C LEU A 419 -5.71 16.29 17.46
N PHE A 420 -6.54 15.52 18.18
CA PHE A 420 -7.99 15.62 18.07
C PHE A 420 -8.48 17.02 18.40
N LYS A 421 -7.95 17.65 19.46
CA LYS A 421 -8.33 19.01 19.84
C LYS A 421 -8.03 20.03 18.74
N VAL A 422 -6.87 19.93 18.07
CA VAL A 422 -6.53 20.80 16.94
C VAL A 422 -7.60 20.69 15.85
N ALA A 423 -7.91 19.46 15.44
CA ALA A 423 -8.91 19.21 14.41
C ALA A 423 -10.31 19.66 14.87
N TYR A 424 -10.73 19.29 16.07
CA TYR A 424 -12.02 19.66 16.65
C TYR A 424 -12.22 21.18 16.73
N CYS A 425 -11.22 21.94 17.19
CA CYS A 425 -11.28 23.41 17.21
C CYS A 425 -11.50 24.00 15.81
N PHE A 426 -10.82 23.46 14.79
CA PHE A 426 -11.03 23.86 13.40
C PHE A 426 -12.45 23.52 12.93
N LEU A 427 -12.95 22.31 13.20
CA LEU A 427 -14.31 21.89 12.84
C LEU A 427 -15.38 22.77 13.52
N LYS A 428 -15.20 23.13 14.78
CA LYS A 428 -16.10 24.06 15.51
C LYS A 428 -16.12 25.45 14.87
N LYS A 429 -14.94 25.96 14.53
CA LYS A 429 -14.77 27.34 14.04
C LYS A 429 -15.20 27.49 12.59
N GLU A 430 -14.74 26.61 11.71
CA GLU A 430 -14.84 26.78 10.25
C GLU A 430 -15.99 25.96 9.64
N LEU A 431 -16.40 24.84 10.26
CA LEU A 431 -17.53 24.01 9.80
C LEU A 431 -18.76 24.09 10.73
N HIS A 432 -18.71 24.95 11.74
CA HIS A 432 -19.79 25.16 12.71
C HIS A 432 -20.31 23.87 13.36
N LEU A 433 -19.41 22.94 13.66
CA LEU A 433 -19.76 21.68 14.33
C LEU A 433 -20.52 21.99 15.65
N SER A 434 -21.72 21.44 15.81
CA SER A 434 -22.58 21.77 16.95
C SER A 434 -22.28 20.96 18.20
N ILE A 435 -21.71 19.75 18.06
CA ILE A 435 -21.39 18.88 19.20
C ILE A 435 -20.42 19.58 20.16
N GLU A 436 -20.60 19.37 21.45
CA GLU A 436 -19.75 19.88 22.51
C GLU A 436 -19.02 18.73 23.20
N ILE A 437 -17.74 18.56 22.89
CA ILE A 437 -16.87 17.55 23.51
C ILE A 437 -15.87 18.27 24.42
N ASN A 438 -15.87 17.91 25.69
CA ASN A 438 -14.97 18.51 26.67
C ASN A 438 -13.57 17.89 26.60
N ILE A 439 -12.62 18.61 25.99
CA ILE A 439 -11.25 18.13 25.79
C ILE A 439 -10.26 19.03 26.54
N LYS A 440 -9.68 18.50 27.62
CA LYS A 440 -8.58 19.18 28.32
C LYS A 440 -7.27 18.94 27.57
N ASN A 441 -6.55 20.03 27.32
CA ASN A 441 -5.30 19.95 26.59
C ASN A 441 -4.18 19.42 27.50
N THR A 442 -3.30 18.57 26.99
CA THR A 442 -2.07 18.19 27.71
C THR A 442 -0.85 18.92 27.15
N VAL A 443 -0.93 19.44 25.91
CA VAL A 443 0.18 20.12 25.23
C VAL A 443 -0.23 21.48 24.67
N GLU A 444 0.45 22.55 25.09
CA GLU A 444 0.20 23.88 24.55
C GLU A 444 0.82 24.05 23.14
N PHE A 445 -0.03 24.29 22.15
CA PHE A 445 0.38 24.69 20.80
C PHE A 445 0.25 26.19 20.63
N SER A 446 1.18 26.81 19.91
CA SER A 446 1.09 28.26 19.67
C SER A 446 -0.14 28.61 18.82
N ARG A 447 -0.85 29.66 19.22
CA ARG A 447 -2.08 30.12 18.55
C ARG A 447 -1.90 30.33 17.04
N LYS A 448 -0.76 30.92 16.63
CA LYS A 448 -0.41 31.09 15.21
C LYS A 448 -0.42 29.77 14.43
N ARG A 449 0.03 28.67 15.03
CA ARG A 449 0.05 27.34 14.38
C ARG A 449 -1.36 26.81 14.23
N ILE A 450 -2.15 26.87 15.31
CA ILE A 450 -3.56 26.46 15.31
C ILE A 450 -4.37 27.23 14.28
N ASP A 451 -4.27 28.56 14.26
CA ASP A 451 -5.05 29.42 13.37
C ASP A 451 -4.72 29.21 11.88
N SER A 452 -3.53 28.68 11.57
CA SER A 452 -3.09 28.41 10.18
C SER A 452 -3.27 26.95 9.75
N TRP A 453 -3.54 26.04 10.68
CA TRP A 453 -3.87 24.65 10.37
C TRP A 453 -5.34 24.59 9.88
N PRO A 454 -5.69 23.73 8.90
CA PRO A 454 -4.88 22.72 8.21
C PRO A 454 -4.15 23.23 6.95
N MET A 455 -4.33 24.52 6.59
CA MET A 455 -3.90 25.06 5.30
C MET A 455 -2.39 25.26 5.19
N SER A 456 -1.67 25.36 6.32
CA SER A 456 -0.21 25.44 6.35
C SER A 456 0.40 24.07 6.62
N ARG A 457 1.12 23.52 5.63
CA ARG A 457 1.95 22.30 5.78
C ARG A 457 2.97 22.49 6.89
N LYS A 458 3.56 23.68 6.97
CA LYS A 458 4.49 24.04 8.04
C LYS A 458 3.83 23.88 9.41
N SER A 459 2.64 24.43 9.60
CA SER A 459 1.95 24.33 10.90
C SER A 459 1.49 22.91 11.20
N HIS A 460 1.04 22.17 10.18
CA HIS A 460 0.75 20.74 10.26
C HIS A 460 1.96 19.95 10.80
N PHE A 461 3.13 20.13 10.20
CA PHE A 461 4.37 19.49 10.65
C PHE A 461 4.72 19.84 12.10
N TYR A 462 4.70 21.12 12.49
CA TYR A 462 5.09 21.51 13.85
C TYR A 462 4.16 20.97 14.93
N ILE A 463 2.85 20.90 14.66
CA ILE A 463 1.87 20.32 15.58
C ILE A 463 2.19 18.84 15.78
N LYS A 464 2.35 18.08 14.68
CA LYS A 464 2.73 16.67 14.69
C LYS A 464 4.06 16.43 15.43
N ALA A 465 5.09 17.19 15.10
CA ALA A 465 6.42 17.04 15.70
C ALA A 465 6.43 17.33 17.20
N ARG A 466 5.67 18.35 17.63
CA ARG A 466 5.54 18.71 19.05
C ARG A 466 4.78 17.65 19.84
N ASP A 467 3.69 17.13 19.29
CA ASP A 467 2.92 16.07 19.91
C ASP A 467 3.77 14.80 20.06
N MET A 468 4.40 14.34 18.97
CA MET A 468 5.32 13.19 18.97
C MET A 468 6.44 13.32 20.01
N PHE A 469 7.01 14.52 20.19
CA PHE A 469 8.01 14.75 21.23
C PHE A 469 7.47 14.52 22.64
N GLU A 470 6.29 15.03 22.96
CA GLU A 470 5.72 14.87 24.30
C GLU A 470 5.29 13.42 24.56
N LEU A 471 4.82 12.70 23.54
CA LEU A 471 4.55 11.25 23.63
C LEU A 471 5.84 10.46 23.90
N ASN A 472 6.87 10.66 23.08
CA ASN A 472 8.15 9.98 23.25
C ASN A 472 8.80 10.32 24.61
N LYS A 473 8.67 11.56 25.09
CA LYS A 473 9.12 11.98 26.43
C LYS A 473 8.33 11.27 27.53
N LYS A 474 7.02 11.14 27.42
CA LYS A 474 6.19 10.40 28.38
C LYS A 474 6.54 8.91 28.41
N GLN A 475 6.84 8.33 27.26
CA GLN A 475 7.09 6.90 27.11
C GLN A 475 8.50 6.50 27.54
N PHE A 476 9.52 7.25 27.12
CA PHE A 476 10.94 6.88 27.26
C PHE A 476 11.75 7.85 28.15
N GLY A 477 11.13 8.91 28.67
CA GLY A 477 11.82 9.98 29.39
C GLY A 477 12.40 11.04 28.45
N GLU A 478 12.79 12.19 29.00
CA GLU A 478 13.11 13.39 28.22
C GLU A 478 14.28 13.21 27.24
N ARG A 479 15.42 12.68 27.71
CA ARG A 479 16.62 12.55 26.88
C ARG A 479 16.44 11.55 25.73
N VAL A 480 15.90 10.38 26.03
CA VAL A 480 15.68 9.31 25.04
C VAL A 480 14.53 9.71 24.12
N GLY A 481 13.46 10.27 24.67
CA GLY A 481 12.32 10.75 23.89
C GLY A 481 12.70 11.84 22.89
N LEU A 482 13.61 12.76 23.24
CA LEU A 482 14.13 13.76 22.31
C LEU A 482 14.86 13.11 21.12
N LYS A 483 15.77 12.19 21.41
CA LYS A 483 16.57 11.51 20.38
C LYS A 483 15.68 10.68 19.47
N GLU A 484 14.77 9.90 20.04
CA GLU A 484 13.80 9.10 19.29
C GLU A 484 12.96 10.02 18.39
N THR A 485 12.49 11.16 18.89
CA THR A 485 11.75 12.14 18.06
C THR A 485 12.60 12.67 16.89
N ILE A 486 13.87 13.02 17.13
CA ILE A 486 14.78 13.50 16.08
C ILE A 486 14.98 12.40 15.04
N SER A 487 15.28 11.18 15.46
CA SER A 487 15.49 10.06 14.56
C SER A 487 14.23 9.75 13.75
N GLN A 488 13.05 9.82 14.36
CA GLN A 488 11.77 9.68 13.65
C GLN A 488 11.55 10.78 12.60
N ILE A 489 11.87 12.03 12.93
CA ILE A 489 11.76 13.17 12.01
C ILE A 489 12.77 13.08 10.85
N CYS A 490 13.98 12.60 11.12
CA CYS A 490 15.07 12.50 10.15
C CYS A 490 15.05 11.20 9.33
N GLY A 491 14.13 10.26 9.63
CA GLY A 491 14.07 8.94 8.99
C GLY A 491 15.20 8.00 9.42
N GLU A 492 15.80 8.22 10.58
CA GLU A 492 16.83 7.37 11.18
C GLU A 492 16.20 6.18 11.93
N GLN A 493 17.04 5.19 12.27
CA GLN A 493 16.63 4.06 13.11
C GLN A 493 16.33 4.52 14.53
N GLY A 494 15.32 3.90 15.16
CA GLY A 494 14.99 4.16 16.56
C GLY A 494 16.07 3.66 17.52
N GLU A 495 16.19 4.29 18.68
CA GLU A 495 17.18 3.88 19.70
C GLU A 495 16.68 2.72 20.58
N ILE A 496 15.38 2.44 20.56
CA ILE A 496 14.76 1.46 21.45
C ILE A 496 14.83 0.07 20.83
N LEU A 497 15.50 -0.87 21.51
CA LEU A 497 15.58 -2.26 21.08
C LEU A 497 14.32 -3.04 21.45
N THR A 498 13.92 -3.97 20.58
CA THR A 498 12.89 -4.96 20.90
C THR A 498 13.50 -6.08 21.74
N LYS A 499 12.68 -6.68 22.62
CA LYS A 499 13.03 -7.85 23.42
C LYS A 499 12.32 -9.10 22.93
N LYS A 500 11.00 -9.00 22.68
CA LYS A 500 10.16 -10.15 22.33
C LYS A 500 10.40 -10.58 20.88
N TYR A 501 10.54 -9.62 19.97
CA TYR A 501 10.67 -9.88 18.53
C TYR A 501 12.07 -9.55 18.00
N HIS A 502 13.10 -9.64 18.85
CA HIS A 502 14.48 -9.28 18.51
C HIS A 502 15.01 -10.05 17.30
N ASP A 503 14.63 -11.33 17.19
CA ASP A 503 15.02 -12.21 16.09
C ASP A 503 14.33 -11.87 14.76
N LEU A 504 13.31 -11.01 14.75
CA LEU A 504 12.72 -10.51 13.51
C LEU A 504 13.13 -9.05 13.24
N ASN A 505 13.16 -8.24 14.30
CA ASN A 505 13.36 -6.82 14.21
C ASN A 505 14.07 -6.30 15.46
N HIS A 506 15.34 -5.89 15.32
CA HIS A 506 16.16 -5.48 16.47
C HIS A 506 15.68 -4.18 17.13
N ALA A 507 15.07 -3.27 16.37
CA ALA A 507 14.64 -1.96 16.86
C ALA A 507 13.13 -1.81 16.81
N MET A 508 12.57 -1.22 17.87
CA MET A 508 11.20 -0.75 17.87
C MET A 508 11.00 0.28 16.77
N ASN A 509 9.79 0.34 16.24
CA ASN A 509 9.43 1.25 15.16
C ASN A 509 10.18 1.09 13.83
N GLU A 510 11.17 0.20 13.73
CA GLU A 510 11.78 -0.15 12.45
C GLU A 510 10.79 -0.99 11.63
N ARG A 511 10.71 -0.68 10.33
CA ARG A 511 9.87 -1.43 9.40
C ARG A 511 10.71 -2.54 8.75
N VAL A 512 10.26 -3.77 8.92
CA VAL A 512 10.78 -4.94 8.21
C VAL A 512 9.96 -5.12 6.95
N TYR A 513 10.60 -5.07 5.79
CA TYR A 513 9.94 -5.30 4.51
C TYR A 513 10.00 -6.79 4.17
N LEU A 514 8.90 -7.31 3.62
CA LEU A 514 8.79 -8.72 3.25
C LEU A 514 8.61 -8.80 1.73
N TYR A 515 9.62 -9.32 1.05
CA TYR A 515 9.54 -9.54 -0.39
C TYR A 515 9.03 -10.97 -0.65
N PRO A 516 7.98 -11.16 -1.46
CA PRO A 516 7.37 -12.48 -1.64
C PRO A 516 8.25 -13.40 -2.49
N LEU A 517 8.61 -14.58 -1.96
CA LEU A 517 9.42 -15.58 -2.65
C LEU A 517 8.58 -16.71 -3.22
N VAL A 518 7.64 -17.20 -2.41
CA VAL A 518 6.74 -18.33 -2.72
C VAL A 518 5.41 -18.05 -2.06
N VAL A 519 4.30 -18.27 -2.77
CA VAL A 519 2.95 -18.27 -2.17
C VAL A 519 2.36 -19.67 -2.28
N PHE A 520 1.72 -20.13 -1.21
CA PHE A 520 1.07 -21.44 -1.20
C PHE A 520 -0.35 -21.34 -1.77
N LYS A 521 -0.76 -22.34 -2.57
CA LYS A 521 -2.12 -22.44 -3.13
C LYS A 521 -3.21 -22.58 -2.08
N LYS A 522 -2.83 -23.01 -0.87
CA LYS A 522 -3.72 -23.18 0.27
C LYS A 522 -3.02 -22.69 1.52
N TYR A 523 -3.84 -22.23 2.47
CA TYR A 523 -3.39 -21.99 3.83
C TYR A 523 -2.79 -23.27 4.43
N ILE A 524 -1.62 -23.15 5.07
CA ILE A 524 -0.95 -24.26 5.74
C ILE A 524 -1.06 -24.09 7.25
N ASP A 525 -1.90 -24.92 7.87
CA ASP A 525 -1.96 -25.04 9.32
C ASP A 525 -0.69 -25.71 9.85
N ASN A 526 -0.20 -25.28 11.02
CA ASN A 526 0.88 -25.92 11.77
C ASN A 526 2.20 -26.08 11.02
N LEU A 527 2.80 -24.95 10.62
CA LEU A 527 4.22 -24.93 10.23
C LEU A 527 5.06 -25.47 11.40
N MET A 528 5.75 -26.59 11.19
CA MET A 528 6.60 -27.22 12.20
C MET A 528 7.92 -27.63 11.56
N GLY A 529 9.01 -27.33 12.25
CA GLY A 529 10.35 -27.79 11.91
C GLY A 529 11.27 -27.52 13.09
N GLU A 530 11.97 -28.55 13.58
CA GLU A 530 12.84 -28.43 14.77
C GLU A 530 13.96 -27.39 14.58
N GLU A 531 14.36 -27.15 13.34
CA GLU A 531 15.42 -26.21 12.96
C GLU A 531 14.93 -24.76 12.77
N LEU A 532 13.62 -24.52 12.87
CA LEU A 532 13.02 -23.20 12.63
C LEU A 532 12.93 -22.36 13.90
N ILE A 533 13.29 -21.08 13.81
CA ILE A 533 13.15 -20.13 14.92
C ILE A 533 11.70 -19.68 15.00
N ASN A 534 11.04 -19.95 16.11
CA ASN A 534 9.67 -19.48 16.37
C ASN A 534 9.69 -17.98 16.73
N ILE A 535 8.97 -17.17 15.96
CA ILE A 535 8.79 -15.73 16.20
C ILE A 535 7.45 -15.45 16.90
N ASP A 536 6.39 -16.12 16.45
CA ASP A 536 5.05 -16.06 17.02
C ASP A 536 4.29 -17.36 16.66
N SER A 537 3.09 -17.53 17.21
CA SER A 537 2.20 -18.71 17.08
C SER A 537 2.14 -19.38 15.71
N SER A 538 2.21 -18.62 14.61
CA SER A 538 2.18 -19.10 13.23
C SER A 538 3.32 -18.56 12.37
N MET A 539 4.35 -17.96 12.97
CA MET A 539 5.45 -17.32 12.27
C MET A 539 6.77 -17.93 12.64
N PHE A 540 7.50 -18.38 11.62
CA PHE A 540 8.80 -19.00 11.79
C PHE A 540 9.83 -18.29 10.94
N ARG A 541 11.09 -18.39 11.35
CA ARG A 541 12.21 -17.83 10.62
C ARG A 541 13.26 -18.91 10.39
N SER A 542 13.80 -18.92 9.19
CA SER A 542 15.03 -19.62 8.85
C SER A 542 15.94 -18.60 8.18
N GLU A 543 17.07 -18.26 8.81
CA GLU A 543 18.07 -17.35 8.24
C GLU A 543 17.45 -16.05 7.69
N HIS A 544 17.34 -15.88 6.36
CA HIS A 544 16.86 -14.65 5.72
C HIS A 544 15.37 -14.71 5.35
N ILE A 545 14.74 -15.87 5.55
CA ILE A 545 13.37 -16.14 5.12
C ILE A 545 12.42 -16.20 6.33
N LEU A 546 11.37 -15.38 6.25
CA LEU A 546 10.19 -15.50 7.09
C LEU A 546 9.23 -16.51 6.46
N ILE A 547 8.81 -17.46 7.26
CA ILE A 547 7.92 -18.56 6.90
C ILE A 547 6.56 -18.26 7.54
N LEU A 548 5.56 -18.06 6.68
CA LEU A 548 4.18 -17.76 7.07
C LEU A 548 3.24 -18.83 6.51
N PRO A 549 2.03 -19.01 7.07
CA PRO A 549 1.04 -19.98 6.59
C PRO A 549 0.60 -19.78 5.13
N ILE A 550 0.89 -18.60 4.58
CA ILE A 550 0.56 -18.21 3.20
C ILE A 550 1.75 -18.33 2.24
N GLY A 551 2.99 -18.49 2.72
CA GLY A 551 4.16 -18.49 1.86
C GLY A 551 5.49 -18.20 2.54
N LEU A 552 6.52 -18.07 1.70
CA LEU A 552 7.89 -17.74 2.08
C LEU A 552 8.21 -16.31 1.64
N PHE A 553 8.82 -15.53 2.53
CA PHE A 553 9.12 -14.12 2.29
C PHE A 553 10.55 -13.78 2.70
N LEU A 554 11.27 -13.08 1.82
CA LEU A 554 12.60 -12.57 2.14
C LEU A 554 12.48 -11.37 3.09
N ILE A 555 13.18 -11.45 4.21
CA ILE A 555 13.30 -10.39 5.20
C ILE A 555 14.28 -9.33 4.67
N GLN A 556 13.80 -8.11 4.51
CA GLN A 556 14.62 -6.96 4.14
C GLN A 556 14.57 -5.91 5.25
N ASN A 557 15.64 -5.83 6.05
CA ASN A 557 15.81 -4.85 7.13
C ASN A 557 17.23 -4.26 7.10
N SER A 558 17.60 -3.49 8.13
CA SER A 558 18.94 -2.91 8.26
C SER A 558 20.06 -3.94 8.46
N THR A 559 19.72 -5.16 8.88
CA THR A 559 20.65 -6.21 9.29
C THR A 559 20.91 -7.21 8.16
N TYR A 560 19.90 -7.50 7.35
CA TYR A 560 19.94 -8.43 6.22
C TYR A 560 19.93 -7.64 4.91
N THR A 561 21.09 -7.10 4.55
CA THR A 561 21.25 -6.26 3.35
C THR A 561 21.77 -7.02 2.13
N GLU A 562 22.24 -8.26 2.32
CA GLU A 562 22.96 -9.04 1.30
C GLU A 562 22.54 -10.52 1.32
N ILE A 563 22.08 -11.03 0.18
CA ILE A 563 21.96 -12.48 -0.05
C ILE A 563 22.26 -12.80 -1.52
N GLY A 564 23.11 -13.79 -1.76
CA GLY A 564 23.33 -14.31 -3.11
C GLY A 564 22.14 -15.16 -3.57
N ARG A 565 21.77 -15.07 -4.85
CA ARG A 565 20.62 -15.79 -5.43
C ARG A 565 20.73 -17.31 -5.27
N ASP A 566 21.91 -17.89 -5.48
CA ASP A 566 22.14 -19.33 -5.26
C ASP A 566 21.91 -19.74 -3.81
N LYS A 567 22.39 -18.92 -2.86
CA LYS A 567 22.18 -19.16 -1.43
C LYS A 567 20.69 -19.09 -1.09
N LEU A 568 19.98 -18.08 -1.62
CA LEU A 568 18.54 -17.94 -1.42
C LEU A 568 17.77 -19.14 -1.97
N ASN A 569 18.10 -19.61 -3.18
CA ASN A 569 17.45 -20.77 -3.79
C ASN A 569 17.65 -22.05 -2.95
N ILE A 570 18.87 -22.30 -2.46
CA ILE A 570 19.17 -23.44 -1.57
C ILE A 570 18.36 -23.32 -0.27
N GLU A 571 18.27 -22.12 0.30
CA GLU A 571 17.52 -21.85 1.53
C GLU A 571 16.02 -22.12 1.32
N ILE A 572 15.43 -21.67 0.20
CA ILE A 572 14.04 -21.96 -0.19
C ILE A 572 13.81 -23.47 -0.33
N GLU A 573 14.66 -24.17 -1.08
CA GLU A 573 14.52 -25.61 -1.29
C GLU A 573 14.62 -26.40 0.01
N THR A 574 15.54 -26.00 0.90
CA THR A 574 15.69 -26.62 2.22
C THR A 574 14.42 -26.43 3.04
N ILE A 575 13.89 -25.22 3.12
CA ILE A 575 12.64 -24.93 3.85
C ILE A 575 11.46 -25.72 3.27
N MET A 576 11.30 -25.73 1.94
CA MET A 576 10.22 -26.46 1.27
C MET A 576 10.28 -27.95 1.57
N ASN A 577 11.48 -28.55 1.56
CA ASN A 577 11.70 -29.94 1.92
C ASN A 577 11.37 -30.22 3.39
N THR A 578 11.82 -29.36 4.31
CA THR A 578 11.52 -29.47 5.75
C THR A 578 10.01 -29.40 6.02
N LEU A 579 9.29 -28.55 5.30
CA LEU A 579 7.84 -28.41 5.43
C LEU A 579 7.05 -29.47 4.64
N GLY A 580 7.71 -30.32 3.86
CA GLY A 580 7.06 -31.32 3.00
C GLY A 580 6.23 -30.70 1.87
N ILE A 581 6.53 -29.46 1.47
CA ILE A 581 5.82 -28.72 0.42
C ILE A 581 6.54 -28.94 -0.90
N ASN A 582 5.79 -29.34 -1.93
CA ASN A 582 6.31 -29.43 -3.29
C ASN A 582 5.85 -28.25 -4.16
N THR A 583 6.52 -28.06 -5.29
CA THR A 583 6.25 -26.98 -6.25
C THR A 583 4.83 -26.97 -6.79
N SER A 584 4.16 -28.13 -6.86
CA SER A 584 2.77 -28.21 -7.34
C SER A 584 1.75 -27.59 -6.37
N SER A 585 2.14 -27.42 -5.10
CA SER A 585 1.37 -26.73 -4.06
C SER A 585 1.60 -25.21 -4.04
N CYS A 586 2.47 -24.67 -4.90
CA CYS A 586 2.77 -23.24 -4.96
C CYS A 586 1.91 -22.53 -6.02
N ASN A 587 1.47 -21.32 -5.69
CA ASN A 587 0.91 -20.37 -6.63
C ASN A 587 2.05 -19.50 -7.18
N PHE A 588 2.11 -19.32 -8.50
CA PHE A 588 3.10 -18.47 -9.18
C PHE A 588 2.48 -17.19 -9.76
N ASP A 589 1.15 -17.07 -9.70
CA ASP A 589 0.41 -15.91 -10.15
C ASP A 589 -0.02 -15.03 -8.97
N TYR A 590 0.96 -14.52 -8.22
CA TYR A 590 0.73 -13.78 -6.97
C TYR A 590 1.31 -12.36 -6.97
N VAL A 591 1.95 -11.93 -8.07
CA VAL A 591 2.58 -10.62 -8.20
C VAL A 591 2.28 -10.00 -9.56
N MET A 592 2.16 -8.67 -9.61
CA MET A 592 2.11 -7.90 -10.85
C MET A 592 2.94 -6.61 -10.74
N GLU A 593 3.20 -5.97 -11.88
CA GLU A 593 3.81 -4.64 -11.94
C GLU A 593 2.76 -3.54 -11.70
N ALA A 594 3.19 -2.44 -11.06
CA ALA A 594 2.36 -1.27 -10.86
C ALA A 594 1.87 -0.65 -12.19
N ARG A 595 0.56 -0.77 -12.47
CA ARG A 595 -0.11 -0.20 -13.66
C ARG A 595 -0.27 1.33 -13.54
N LYS A 596 0.59 2.13 -14.17
CA LYS A 596 0.48 3.61 -14.14
C LYS A 596 -0.74 4.16 -14.90
N ASP A 597 -1.32 3.38 -15.82
CA ASP A 597 -2.44 3.74 -16.69
C ASP A 597 -3.83 3.59 -16.03
N THR A 598 -3.94 2.75 -14.99
CA THR A 598 -5.17 2.55 -14.22
C THR A 598 -5.29 3.49 -13.03
N TRP A 599 -4.21 4.20 -12.67
CA TRP A 599 -4.20 5.13 -11.55
C TRP A 599 -5.20 6.26 -11.82
N LEU A 600 -6.31 6.24 -11.10
CA LEU A 600 -7.42 7.20 -11.16
C LEU A 600 -7.09 8.55 -10.50
N TYR A 601 -5.81 8.79 -10.20
CA TYR A 601 -5.30 9.98 -9.54
C TYR A 601 -4.60 10.90 -10.55
#